data_AF-A0A968VZB1-F1
#
_entry.id   AF-A0A968VZB1-F1
#
_cell.length_a   1.000
_cell.length_b   1.000
_cell.length_c   1.000
_cell.angle_alpha   90.00
_cell.angle_beta   90.00
_cell.angle_gamma   90.00
#
_symmetry.space_group_name_H-M   'P 1'
#
loop_
_entity.id
_entity.type
_entity.pdbx_description
1 polymer ?
#
loop_
_entity_poly.entity_id
_entity_poly.type
_entity_poly.pdbx_seq_one_letter_code
_entity_poly.pdbx_strand_id
1 'polypeptide(L)'
;QEGWDYFPNRPRGKPAYGGYFSQQELKGLVQYALERNIEIIPEIEMPGHSWAALYAYPKLSCSGVPFKKPSGVPFAFTDPFCAGNPYTYAFLEDVLDEVMAVFPSKYIHIGGDEAKHTPWETCAKCQQLAKKQNIADMNGLQGYFMDRMANYLISKGRTPMGWDEITHSNVSKEVIITSWQNIGAVKQALDMGYKTVLCPSDYLYFDKYQHGPQLETTSMSGIISLDTAYMFNIGSQSTSILGIQGCLWTEHVPNAQKAFTQLLPRMLAVAELGWHHPATKLLPAFRQKVSKHFGMLNTLGYNCFIEPPVVYPLITDFFRCCPYRNTQPLGQWHHFLPVAGHRRIYGVCPALCPNQQQPVRDLHRFWEQPAQHRQQNTI
;
A
#
# COMPACT_ATOMS: atom_id res chain seq x y z
N GLN A 1 3.48 37.27 6.53
CA GLN A 1 3.47 35.87 6.08
C GLN A 1 3.52 35.01 7.33
N GLU A 2 2.37 34.70 7.90
CA GLU A 2 2.28 33.84 9.09
C GLU A 2 2.23 32.38 8.64
N GLY A 3 3.16 31.58 9.16
CA GLY A 3 3.35 30.18 8.79
C GLY A 3 2.20 29.28 9.23
N TRP A 4 1.78 28.42 8.32
CA TRP A 4 0.75 27.40 8.49
C TRP A 4 1.22 26.29 9.43
N ASP A 5 0.99 26.42 10.74
CA ASP A 5 1.42 25.42 11.72
C ASP A 5 0.21 24.75 12.38
N TYR A 6 -0.33 23.68 11.75
CA TYR A 6 -1.66 23.16 12.08
C TYR A 6 -1.69 21.68 12.52
N PHE A 7 -0.88 21.34 13.52
CA PHE A 7 -1.08 20.13 14.33
C PHE A 7 -1.13 20.53 15.81
N PRO A 8 -2.30 20.42 16.50
CA PRO A 8 -2.45 20.93 17.88
C PRO A 8 -1.64 20.17 18.95
N ASN A 9 -1.01 19.05 18.59
CA ASN A 9 -0.03 18.31 19.42
C ASN A 9 1.37 18.33 18.82
N ARG A 10 1.68 19.31 17.96
CA ARG A 10 3.04 19.49 17.47
C ARG A 10 3.92 19.92 18.64
N PRO A 11 5.05 19.24 18.90
CA PRO A 11 6.06 19.81 19.78
C PRO A 11 6.41 21.21 19.27
N ARG A 12 6.21 22.24 20.10
CA ARG A 12 6.57 23.63 19.73
C ARG A 12 8.02 23.63 19.21
N GLY A 13 8.25 24.24 18.04
CA GLY A 13 9.59 24.34 17.44
C GLY A 13 9.89 23.44 16.24
N LYS A 14 8.90 22.71 15.69
CA LYS A 14 9.05 22.06 14.37
C LYS A 14 8.40 22.92 13.26
N PRO A 15 9.02 23.10 12.08
CA PRO A 15 8.55 24.00 11.00
C PRO A 15 7.40 23.39 10.18
N ALA A 16 6.36 24.15 9.80
CA ALA A 16 5.21 23.71 8.96
C ALA A 16 5.56 22.59 7.95
N TYR A 17 4.76 21.52 7.90
CA TYR A 17 5.00 20.39 6.98
C TYR A 17 3.83 20.21 6.02
N GLY A 18 4.11 20.12 4.74
CA GLY A 18 3.13 19.91 3.68
C GLY A 18 3.63 20.45 2.34
N GLY A 19 2.72 20.47 1.36
CA GLY A 19 2.94 20.96 0.02
C GLY A 19 1.72 20.63 -0.84
N TYR A 20 1.63 21.24 -2.01
CA TYR A 20 0.62 20.93 -3.02
C TYR A 20 1.20 21.23 -4.39
N PHE A 21 0.65 20.60 -5.43
CA PHE A 21 0.96 20.96 -6.81
C PHE A 21 0.03 22.07 -7.26
N SER A 22 0.60 23.13 -7.85
CA SER A 22 -0.17 24.06 -8.65
C SER A 22 -0.73 23.37 -9.90
N GLN A 23 -1.78 23.93 -10.50
CA GLN A 23 -2.31 23.40 -11.77
C GLN A 23 -1.24 23.39 -12.87
N GLN A 24 -0.30 24.34 -12.88
CA GLN A 24 0.78 24.37 -13.87
C GLN A 24 1.76 23.20 -13.67
N GLU A 25 2.14 22.92 -12.43
CA GLU A 25 2.98 21.76 -12.11
C GLU A 25 2.28 20.44 -12.46
N LEU A 26 0.97 20.32 -12.17
CA LEU A 26 0.18 19.16 -12.57
C LEU A 26 0.11 18.99 -14.10
N LYS A 27 -0.11 20.07 -14.85
CA LYS A 27 -0.08 20.03 -16.34
C LYS A 27 1.29 19.58 -16.85
N GLY A 28 2.37 20.07 -16.25
CA GLY A 28 3.74 19.62 -16.56
C GLY A 28 3.95 18.13 -16.27
N LEU A 29 3.45 17.64 -15.13
CA LEU A 29 3.52 16.23 -14.75
C LEU A 29 2.71 15.33 -15.70
N VAL A 30 1.50 15.76 -16.08
CA VAL A 30 0.66 15.08 -17.08
C VAL A 30 1.41 14.99 -18.40
N GLN A 31 1.98 16.08 -18.90
CA GLN A 31 2.75 16.08 -20.14
C GLN A 31 3.95 15.12 -20.07
N TYR A 32 4.69 15.14 -18.96
CA TYR A 32 5.83 14.27 -18.75
C TYR A 32 5.45 12.77 -18.76
N ALA A 33 4.29 12.44 -18.19
CA ALA A 33 3.75 11.08 -18.18
C ALA A 33 3.25 10.64 -19.56
N LEU A 34 2.57 11.53 -20.29
CA LEU A 34 2.08 11.27 -21.64
C LEU A 34 3.21 10.95 -22.63
N GLU A 35 4.34 11.65 -22.55
CA GLU A 35 5.54 11.35 -23.35
C GLU A 35 6.10 9.94 -23.12
N ARG A 36 5.67 9.26 -22.05
CA ARG A 36 6.06 7.90 -21.67
C ARG A 36 4.91 6.90 -21.81
N ASN A 37 3.81 7.29 -22.47
CA ASN A 37 2.59 6.49 -22.61
C ASN A 37 1.97 6.12 -21.26
N ILE A 38 2.08 7.00 -20.27
CA ILE A 38 1.47 6.85 -18.94
C ILE A 38 0.31 7.85 -18.85
N GLU A 39 -0.91 7.34 -18.64
CA GLU A 39 -2.09 8.15 -18.33
C GLU A 39 -2.14 8.40 -16.82
N ILE A 40 -2.33 9.66 -16.41
CA ILE A 40 -2.57 10.02 -15.01
C ILE A 40 -4.08 10.14 -14.80
N ILE A 41 -4.62 9.24 -13.99
CA ILE A 41 -6.02 9.25 -13.55
C ILE A 41 -6.06 9.95 -12.19
N PRO A 42 -6.67 11.14 -12.06
CA PRO A 42 -6.78 11.83 -10.79
C PRO A 42 -7.86 11.19 -9.91
N GLU A 43 -7.63 11.23 -8.60
CA GLU A 43 -8.59 10.84 -7.57
C GLU A 43 -8.96 12.04 -6.70
N ILE A 44 -10.27 12.30 -6.56
CA ILE A 44 -10.82 13.20 -5.56
C ILE A 44 -11.69 12.37 -4.63
N GLU A 45 -11.12 12.00 -3.49
CA GLU A 45 -11.75 11.11 -2.52
C GLU A 45 -13.04 11.71 -1.95
N MET A 46 -14.14 10.93 -1.98
CA MET A 46 -15.45 11.31 -1.47
C MET A 46 -16.35 10.08 -1.23
N PRO A 47 -17.31 10.13 -0.29
CA PRO A 47 -17.49 11.19 0.69
C PRO A 47 -16.55 11.04 1.88
N GLY A 48 -15.91 9.88 2.07
CA GLY A 48 -14.95 9.56 3.15
C GLY A 48 -13.63 10.33 3.02
N HIS A 49 -12.69 10.07 3.95
CA HIS A 49 -11.33 10.64 4.01
C HIS A 49 -11.19 12.15 3.72
N SER A 50 -12.25 12.91 3.96
CA SER A 50 -12.37 14.30 3.47
C SER A 50 -11.88 15.33 4.48
N TRP A 51 -11.13 14.90 5.50
CA TRP A 51 -10.84 15.72 6.68
C TRP A 51 -10.07 17.00 6.34
N ALA A 52 -9.15 16.97 5.37
CA ALA A 52 -8.45 18.16 4.92
C ALA A 52 -9.40 19.22 4.34
N ALA A 53 -10.35 18.81 3.50
CA ALA A 53 -11.37 19.69 2.93
C ALA A 53 -12.37 20.16 3.98
N LEU A 54 -12.84 19.27 4.84
CA LEU A 54 -13.76 19.57 5.92
C LEU A 54 -13.15 20.51 6.97
N TYR A 55 -11.85 20.40 7.21
CA TYR A 55 -11.12 21.30 8.08
C TYR A 55 -10.99 22.71 7.47
N ALA A 56 -10.65 22.82 6.18
CA ALA A 56 -10.57 24.09 5.47
C ALA A 56 -11.95 24.74 5.23
N TYR A 57 -12.98 23.92 5.00
CA TYR A 57 -14.35 24.34 4.70
C TYR A 57 -15.35 23.61 5.62
N PRO A 58 -15.47 24.01 6.90
CA PRO A 58 -16.33 23.34 7.86
C PRO A 58 -17.81 23.24 7.46
N LYS A 59 -18.28 24.15 6.60
CA LYS A 59 -19.66 24.14 6.06
C LYS A 59 -19.97 22.91 5.20
N LEU A 60 -18.96 22.16 4.76
CA LEU A 60 -19.12 20.91 4.01
C LEU A 60 -19.50 19.72 4.90
N SER A 61 -19.38 19.83 6.22
CA SER A 61 -19.75 18.76 7.16
C SER A 61 -21.20 18.84 7.64
N CYS A 62 -21.67 17.75 8.25
CA CYS A 62 -23.01 17.71 8.86
C CYS A 62 -23.17 18.71 9.99
N SER A 63 -22.10 18.92 10.77
CA SER A 63 -22.10 19.79 11.93
C SER A 63 -21.93 21.26 11.55
N GLY A 64 -21.29 21.56 10.41
CA GLY A 64 -21.00 22.92 9.97
C GLY A 64 -19.97 23.66 10.85
N VAL A 65 -19.41 22.99 11.86
CA VAL A 65 -18.45 23.57 12.80
C VAL A 65 -17.02 23.10 12.49
N PRO A 66 -15.99 23.93 12.74
CA PRO A 66 -14.61 23.53 12.52
C PRO A 66 -14.26 22.24 13.25
N PHE A 67 -13.65 21.29 12.54
CA PHE A 67 -13.21 20.04 13.13
C PHE A 67 -12.09 20.30 14.13
N LYS A 68 -12.28 19.78 15.35
CA LYS A 68 -11.18 19.63 16.30
C LYS A 68 -10.54 18.28 16.03
N LYS A 69 -9.21 18.24 15.92
CA LYS A 69 -8.48 16.96 15.85
C LYS A 69 -8.86 16.13 17.08
N PRO A 70 -9.51 14.95 16.95
CA PRO A 70 -9.66 14.05 18.07
C PRO A 70 -8.29 13.70 18.65
N SER A 71 -8.12 13.90 19.95
CA SER A 71 -6.89 13.54 20.66
C SER A 71 -6.77 12.02 20.76
N GLY A 72 -5.61 11.47 20.40
CA GLY A 72 -5.26 10.08 20.73
C GLY A 72 -5.64 9.00 19.73
N VAL A 73 -6.22 9.33 18.57
CA VAL A 73 -6.52 8.33 17.52
C VAL A 73 -5.66 8.60 16.28
N PRO A 74 -4.58 7.85 16.07
CA PRO A 74 -3.93 7.77 14.77
C PRO A 74 -4.94 7.15 13.78
N PHE A 75 -5.16 7.77 12.63
CA PHE A 75 -5.87 7.15 11.48
C PHE A 75 -7.41 7.10 11.48
N ALA A 76 -8.13 7.85 12.32
CA ALA A 76 -9.61 7.81 12.36
C ALA A 76 -10.34 8.91 11.55
N PHE A 77 -9.72 9.53 10.57
CA PHE A 77 -10.25 10.73 9.89
C PHE A 77 -11.11 10.42 8.65
N THR A 78 -12.14 9.60 8.82
CA THR A 78 -13.05 9.23 7.70
C THR A 78 -14.42 9.88 7.81
N ASP A 79 -14.49 11.00 8.54
CA ASP A 79 -15.71 11.82 8.62
C ASP A 79 -16.09 12.28 7.21
N PRO A 80 -17.34 12.00 6.78
CA PRO A 80 -17.69 12.23 5.41
C PRO A 80 -18.18 13.65 5.15
N PHE A 81 -18.15 14.04 3.87
CA PHE A 81 -18.95 15.14 3.38
C PHE A 81 -20.45 14.98 3.74
N CYS A 82 -21.13 16.10 4.00
CA CYS A 82 -22.56 16.09 4.33
C CYS A 82 -23.40 15.81 3.09
N ALA A 83 -23.88 14.57 2.96
CA ALA A 83 -24.72 14.15 1.83
C ALA A 83 -26.04 14.93 1.73
N GLY A 84 -26.60 15.37 2.87
CA GLY A 84 -27.82 16.18 2.91
C GLY A 84 -27.64 17.65 2.55
N ASN A 85 -26.41 18.14 2.35
CA ASN A 85 -26.14 19.55 2.11
C ASN A 85 -25.94 19.84 0.61
N PRO A 86 -26.84 20.59 -0.06
CA PRO A 86 -26.70 20.92 -1.48
C PRO A 86 -25.39 21.63 -1.83
N TYR A 87 -24.87 22.44 -0.91
CA TYR A 87 -23.60 23.16 -1.08
C TYR A 87 -22.40 22.22 -1.26
N THR A 88 -22.44 21.03 -0.64
CA THR A 88 -21.39 20.01 -0.78
C THR A 88 -21.24 19.59 -2.24
N TYR A 89 -22.35 19.34 -2.93
CA TYR A 89 -22.31 18.89 -4.32
C TYR A 89 -21.81 20.00 -5.24
N ALA A 90 -22.30 21.24 -5.08
CA ALA A 90 -21.80 22.37 -5.85
C ALA A 90 -20.28 22.57 -5.68
N PHE A 91 -19.77 22.42 -4.46
CA PHE A 91 -18.32 22.49 -4.19
C PHE A 91 -17.56 21.36 -4.91
N LEU A 92 -18.03 20.12 -4.84
CA LEU A 92 -17.36 18.99 -5.47
C LEU A 92 -17.45 19.03 -6.99
N GLU A 93 -18.59 19.45 -7.54
CA GLU A 93 -18.79 19.66 -8.98
C GLU A 93 -17.80 20.71 -9.53
N ASP A 94 -17.58 21.80 -8.79
CA ASP A 94 -16.60 22.85 -9.12
C ASP A 94 -15.15 22.33 -9.06
N VAL A 95 -14.79 21.60 -8.00
CA VAL A 95 -13.47 20.93 -7.89
C VAL A 95 -13.25 19.94 -9.05
N LEU A 96 -14.24 19.13 -9.39
CA LEU A 96 -14.15 18.17 -10.48
C LEU A 96 -14.02 18.87 -11.84
N ASP A 97 -14.67 20.02 -12.05
CA ASP A 97 -14.50 20.84 -13.25
C ASP A 97 -13.05 21.35 -13.39
N GLU A 98 -12.44 21.83 -12.30
CA GLU A 98 -11.03 22.22 -12.30
C GLU A 98 -10.09 21.03 -12.56
N VAL A 99 -10.36 19.88 -11.94
CA VAL A 99 -9.57 18.65 -12.15
C VAL A 99 -9.66 18.20 -13.61
N MET A 100 -10.86 18.14 -14.19
CA MET A 100 -11.04 17.75 -15.59
C MET A 100 -10.38 18.72 -16.59
N ALA A 101 -10.15 19.98 -16.21
CA ALA A 101 -9.42 20.96 -17.02
C ALA A 101 -7.89 20.74 -16.99
N VAL A 102 -7.37 20.05 -15.97
CA VAL A 102 -5.94 19.72 -15.82
C VAL A 102 -5.62 18.35 -16.39
N PHE A 103 -6.49 17.36 -16.13
CA PHE A 103 -6.25 15.96 -16.50
C PHE A 103 -7.04 15.58 -17.75
N PRO A 104 -6.36 15.25 -18.87
CA PRO A 104 -7.03 14.85 -20.11
C PRO A 104 -7.65 13.45 -20.01
N SER A 105 -7.27 12.66 -19.00
CA SER A 105 -7.74 11.29 -18.77
C SER A 105 -9.25 11.17 -18.90
N LYS A 106 -9.71 10.14 -19.62
CA LYS A 106 -11.16 9.85 -19.70
C LYS A 106 -11.71 9.44 -18.34
N TYR A 107 -10.86 8.84 -17.50
CA TYR A 107 -11.21 8.32 -16.20
C TYR A 107 -10.96 9.35 -15.09
N ILE A 108 -11.86 9.39 -14.11
CA ILE A 108 -11.70 10.17 -12.87
C ILE A 108 -12.13 9.26 -11.71
N HIS A 109 -11.26 9.11 -10.71
CA HIS A 109 -11.58 8.35 -9.51
C HIS A 109 -12.28 9.27 -8.49
N ILE A 110 -13.43 8.82 -7.99
CA ILE A 110 -14.21 9.55 -6.97
C ILE A 110 -14.13 8.86 -5.60
N GLY A 111 -13.24 7.89 -5.44
CA GLY A 111 -13.02 7.26 -4.15
C GLY A 111 -14.17 6.37 -3.70
N GLY A 112 -14.57 6.54 -2.45
CA GLY A 112 -15.75 5.90 -1.86
C GLY A 112 -15.45 4.89 -0.77
N ASP A 113 -14.21 4.82 -0.29
CA ASP A 113 -13.79 3.88 0.74
C ASP A 113 -14.06 4.43 2.15
N GLU A 114 -14.23 3.50 3.10
CA GLU A 114 -14.24 3.73 4.56
C GLU A 114 -15.10 4.90 5.11
N ALA A 115 -16.12 5.33 4.37
CA ALA A 115 -16.98 6.45 4.77
C ALA A 115 -17.73 6.13 6.09
N LYS A 116 -17.47 6.90 7.14
CA LYS A 116 -18.17 6.74 8.44
C LYS A 116 -19.55 7.37 8.40
N HIS A 117 -20.59 6.55 8.50
CA HIS A 117 -21.98 7.02 8.36
C HIS A 117 -22.55 7.73 9.59
N THR A 118 -21.92 7.63 10.76
CA THR A 118 -22.41 8.17 12.04
C THR A 118 -22.84 9.66 11.97
N PRO A 119 -22.11 10.56 11.28
CA PRO A 119 -22.56 11.95 11.17
C PRO A 119 -23.85 12.14 10.36
N TRP A 120 -24.21 11.20 9.47
CA TRP A 120 -25.45 11.27 8.68
C TRP A 120 -26.67 10.77 9.46
N GLU A 121 -26.48 9.85 10.40
CA GLU A 121 -27.56 9.28 11.23
C GLU A 121 -28.28 10.35 12.06
N THR A 122 -27.52 11.33 12.57
CA THR A 122 -28.05 12.41 13.41
C THR A 122 -28.28 13.73 12.65
N CYS A 123 -27.84 13.82 11.39
CA CYS A 123 -27.96 15.04 10.61
C CYS A 123 -29.38 15.21 10.03
N ALA A 124 -30.11 16.23 10.47
CA ALA A 124 -31.47 16.52 9.99
C ALA A 124 -31.57 16.63 8.46
N LYS A 125 -30.57 17.24 7.80
CA LYS A 125 -30.52 17.36 6.34
C LYS A 125 -30.35 16.00 5.65
N CYS A 126 -29.48 15.14 6.18
CA CYS A 126 -29.25 13.79 5.64
C CYS A 126 -30.49 12.91 5.83
N GLN A 127 -31.11 12.97 7.02
CA GLN A 127 -32.35 12.24 7.31
C GLN A 127 -33.53 12.71 6.43
N GLN A 128 -33.64 14.02 6.17
CA GLN A 128 -34.63 14.56 5.23
C GLN A 128 -34.39 14.09 3.80
N LEU A 129 -33.13 14.09 3.35
CA LEU A 129 -32.76 13.60 2.02
C LEU A 129 -33.09 12.11 1.88
N ALA A 130 -32.71 11.28 2.87
CA ALA A 130 -32.99 9.85 2.87
C ALA A 130 -34.49 9.57 2.77
N LYS A 131 -35.32 10.27 3.55
CA LYS A 131 -36.78 10.18 3.46
C LYS A 131 -37.31 10.60 2.09
N LYS A 132 -36.82 11.73 1.56
CA LYS A 132 -37.26 12.27 0.25
C LYS A 132 -36.96 11.30 -0.89
N GLN A 133 -35.83 10.60 -0.83
CA GLN A 133 -35.36 9.68 -1.87
C GLN A 133 -35.72 8.21 -1.59
N ASN A 134 -36.50 7.93 -0.54
CA ASN A 134 -36.85 6.57 -0.11
C ASN A 134 -35.62 5.67 0.11
N ILE A 135 -34.55 6.22 0.67
CA ILE A 135 -33.31 5.50 0.95
C ILE A 135 -33.46 4.74 2.28
N ALA A 136 -33.18 3.44 2.25
CA ALA A 136 -33.42 2.53 3.38
C ALA A 136 -32.45 2.73 4.55
N ASP A 137 -31.17 2.97 4.26
CA ASP A 137 -30.11 3.07 5.27
C ASP A 137 -28.99 4.02 4.84
N MET A 138 -27.95 4.18 5.68
CA MET A 138 -26.85 5.10 5.39
C MET A 138 -25.90 4.58 4.30
N ASN A 139 -25.82 3.25 4.07
CA ASN A 139 -25.14 2.69 2.90
C ASN A 139 -25.82 3.15 1.62
N GLY A 140 -27.15 3.10 1.57
CA GLY A 140 -27.94 3.64 0.47
C GLY A 140 -27.75 5.16 0.30
N LEU A 141 -27.50 5.90 1.39
CA LEU A 141 -27.20 7.33 1.30
C LEU A 141 -25.81 7.61 0.72
N GLN A 142 -24.81 6.80 1.08
CA GLN A 142 -23.51 6.81 0.39
C GLN A 142 -23.69 6.49 -1.09
N GLY A 143 -24.48 5.47 -1.42
CA GLY A 143 -24.78 5.12 -2.79
C GLY A 143 -25.41 6.24 -3.61
N TYR A 144 -26.40 6.91 -3.03
CA TYR A 144 -27.00 8.10 -3.64
C TYR A 144 -25.97 9.21 -3.89
N PHE A 145 -25.08 9.44 -2.93
CA PHE A 145 -24.01 10.43 -3.05
C PHE A 145 -23.07 10.07 -4.22
N MET A 146 -22.58 8.83 -4.22
CA MET A 146 -21.64 8.34 -5.23
C MET A 146 -22.26 8.31 -6.62
N ASP A 147 -23.51 7.83 -6.75
CA ASP A 147 -24.22 7.79 -8.02
C ASP A 147 -24.46 9.20 -8.57
N ARG A 148 -24.80 10.17 -7.71
CA ARG A 148 -24.94 11.57 -8.14
C ARG A 148 -23.62 12.13 -8.71
N MET A 149 -22.50 11.91 -8.03
CA MET A 149 -21.19 12.42 -8.49
C MET A 149 -20.70 11.66 -9.73
N ALA A 150 -20.96 10.36 -9.82
CA ALA A 150 -20.70 9.56 -11.01
C ALA A 150 -21.50 10.09 -12.21
N ASN A 151 -22.80 10.34 -12.05
CA ASN A 151 -23.66 10.88 -13.11
C ASN A 151 -23.22 12.28 -13.55
N TYR A 152 -22.70 13.11 -12.64
CA TYR A 152 -22.10 14.39 -13.00
C TYR A 152 -20.90 14.19 -13.95
N LEU A 153 -19.96 13.31 -13.61
CA LEU A 153 -18.82 12.98 -14.48
C LEU A 153 -19.25 12.40 -15.83
N ILE A 154 -20.24 11.50 -15.85
CA ILE A 154 -20.80 10.93 -17.08
C ILE A 154 -21.39 12.03 -17.96
N SER A 155 -22.12 12.99 -17.37
CA SER A 155 -22.67 14.14 -18.11
C SER A 155 -21.60 15.02 -18.76
N LYS A 156 -20.37 14.99 -18.22
CA LYS A 156 -19.18 15.71 -18.73
C LYS A 156 -18.34 14.83 -19.69
N GLY A 157 -18.83 13.66 -20.06
CA GLY A 157 -18.16 12.72 -20.97
C GLY A 157 -17.01 11.93 -20.34
N ARG A 158 -16.89 11.92 -19.01
CA ARG A 158 -15.89 11.14 -18.27
C ARG A 158 -16.45 9.80 -17.80
N THR A 159 -15.56 8.85 -17.53
CA THR A 159 -15.91 7.55 -16.95
C THR A 159 -15.50 7.54 -15.47
N PRO A 160 -16.46 7.50 -14.53
CA PRO A 160 -16.16 7.47 -13.10
C PRO A 160 -15.52 6.14 -12.69
N MET A 161 -14.61 6.21 -11.72
CA MET A 161 -14.04 5.06 -11.02
C MET A 161 -14.24 5.21 -9.51
N GLY A 162 -14.33 4.12 -8.76
CA GLY A 162 -14.38 4.18 -7.29
C GLY A 162 -14.03 2.86 -6.61
N TRP A 163 -13.74 2.91 -5.31
CA TRP A 163 -13.39 1.75 -4.49
C TRP A 163 -14.59 0.80 -4.33
N ASP A 164 -14.33 -0.49 -4.06
CA ASP A 164 -15.36 -1.54 -4.15
C ASP A 164 -16.50 -1.43 -3.13
N GLU A 165 -16.36 -0.67 -2.05
CA GLU A 165 -17.44 -0.41 -1.10
C GLU A 165 -18.66 0.28 -1.72
N ILE A 166 -18.47 1.05 -2.80
CA ILE A 166 -19.60 1.70 -3.48
C ILE A 166 -20.57 0.67 -4.07
N THR A 167 -20.11 -0.58 -4.29
CA THR A 167 -20.96 -1.68 -4.77
C THR A 167 -21.96 -2.18 -3.72
N HIS A 168 -21.84 -1.79 -2.45
CA HIS A 168 -22.87 -2.05 -1.43
C HIS A 168 -24.19 -1.33 -1.73
N SER A 169 -24.17 -0.43 -2.70
CA SER A 169 -25.32 0.33 -3.17
C SER A 169 -25.46 0.23 -4.69
N ASN A 170 -26.61 0.65 -5.22
CA ASN A 170 -26.87 0.60 -6.66
C ASN A 170 -26.33 1.87 -7.34
N VAL A 171 -25.04 1.86 -7.68
CA VAL A 171 -24.41 2.89 -8.53
C VAL A 171 -24.48 2.51 -10.01
N SER A 172 -24.40 3.51 -10.90
CA SER A 172 -24.37 3.29 -12.35
C SER A 172 -23.37 2.22 -12.79
N LYS A 173 -23.77 1.36 -13.75
CA LYS A 173 -22.90 0.33 -14.35
C LYS A 173 -21.80 0.90 -15.25
N GLU A 174 -21.83 2.21 -15.51
CA GLU A 174 -20.74 2.91 -16.18
C GLU A 174 -19.55 3.17 -15.25
N VAL A 175 -19.74 3.06 -13.92
CA VAL A 175 -18.67 3.16 -12.95
C VAL A 175 -17.75 1.93 -13.05
N ILE A 176 -16.44 2.18 -13.10
CA ILE A 176 -15.41 1.14 -12.98
C ILE A 176 -15.07 0.96 -11.51
N ILE A 177 -15.01 -0.28 -11.04
CA ILE A 177 -14.70 -0.61 -9.66
C ILE A 177 -13.20 -0.89 -9.51
N THR A 178 -12.54 -0.19 -8.59
CA THR A 178 -11.17 -0.49 -8.17
C THR A 178 -11.26 -1.37 -6.93
N SER A 179 -11.15 -2.68 -7.08
CA SER A 179 -11.41 -3.61 -5.98
C SER A 179 -10.16 -3.96 -5.19
N TRP A 180 -10.19 -3.67 -3.89
CA TRP A 180 -9.03 -3.60 -3.03
C TRP A 180 -9.13 -4.43 -1.76
N GLN A 181 -10.33 -4.66 -1.21
CA GLN A 181 -10.45 -5.24 0.12
C GLN A 181 -9.84 -6.65 0.17
N ASN A 182 -10.36 -7.55 -0.68
CA ASN A 182 -9.92 -8.94 -0.79
C ASN A 182 -10.46 -9.59 -2.08
N ILE A 183 -10.11 -10.86 -2.31
CA ILE A 183 -10.58 -11.64 -3.48
C ILE A 183 -12.10 -11.81 -3.52
N GLY A 184 -12.77 -11.84 -2.37
CA GLY A 184 -14.22 -11.91 -2.28
C GLY A 184 -14.90 -10.65 -2.85
N ALA A 185 -14.38 -9.47 -2.51
CA ALA A 185 -14.85 -8.19 -3.06
C ALA A 185 -14.65 -8.11 -4.58
N VAL A 186 -13.49 -8.61 -5.08
CA VAL A 186 -13.23 -8.73 -6.53
C VAL A 186 -14.30 -9.57 -7.20
N LYS A 187 -14.59 -10.77 -6.64
CA LYS A 187 -15.61 -11.67 -7.18
C LYS A 187 -16.99 -11.00 -7.17
N GLN A 188 -17.35 -10.35 -6.07
CA GLN A 188 -18.63 -9.65 -5.93
C GLN A 188 -18.81 -8.56 -7.00
N ALA A 189 -17.82 -7.69 -7.20
CA ALA A 189 -17.90 -6.64 -8.21
C ALA A 189 -18.09 -7.20 -9.63
N LEU A 190 -17.36 -8.27 -9.96
CA LEU A 190 -17.46 -8.96 -11.25
C LEU A 190 -18.81 -9.67 -11.44
N ASP A 191 -19.32 -10.38 -10.43
CA ASP A 191 -20.63 -11.05 -10.46
C ASP A 191 -21.77 -10.04 -10.61
N MET A 192 -21.61 -8.84 -10.06
CA MET A 192 -22.54 -7.72 -10.23
C MET A 192 -22.44 -7.06 -11.62
N GLY A 193 -21.53 -7.51 -12.48
CA GLY A 193 -21.39 -7.05 -13.86
C GLY A 193 -20.64 -5.74 -14.02
N TYR A 194 -19.89 -5.29 -13.01
CA TYR A 194 -19.03 -4.11 -13.15
C TYR A 194 -17.75 -4.44 -13.92
N LYS A 195 -17.21 -3.43 -14.60
CA LYS A 195 -15.82 -3.44 -15.04
C LYS A 195 -14.93 -3.17 -13.84
N THR A 196 -13.84 -3.93 -13.69
CA THR A 196 -13.06 -3.94 -12.45
C THR A 196 -11.55 -3.88 -12.71
N VAL A 197 -10.86 -3.03 -11.96
CA VAL A 197 -9.40 -3.03 -11.80
C VAL A 197 -9.07 -3.76 -10.49
N LEU A 198 -8.15 -4.72 -10.53
CA LEU A 198 -7.85 -5.58 -9.38
C LEU A 198 -6.65 -5.03 -8.60
N CYS A 199 -6.83 -4.75 -7.32
CA CYS A 199 -5.76 -4.34 -6.41
C CYS A 199 -5.89 -4.93 -4.98
N PRO A 200 -6.24 -6.23 -4.82
CA PRO A 200 -6.52 -6.79 -3.51
C PRO A 200 -5.34 -6.59 -2.53
N SER A 201 -5.66 -6.10 -1.34
CA SER A 201 -4.69 -5.67 -0.34
C SER A 201 -3.80 -6.79 0.19
N ASP A 202 -4.27 -8.03 0.09
CA ASP A 202 -3.51 -9.23 0.45
C ASP A 202 -2.41 -9.59 -0.56
N TYR A 203 -2.30 -8.84 -1.66
CA TYR A 203 -1.33 -9.10 -2.73
C TYR A 203 -0.63 -7.85 -3.26
N LEU A 204 -1.36 -6.74 -3.39
CA LEU A 204 -0.95 -5.59 -4.20
C LEU A 204 -0.83 -4.27 -3.43
N TYR A 205 -0.82 -4.33 -2.09
CA TYR A 205 -0.58 -3.17 -1.22
C TYR A 205 0.89 -3.14 -0.77
N PHE A 206 1.65 -2.20 -1.33
CA PHE A 206 3.10 -2.11 -1.19
C PHE A 206 3.55 -1.17 -0.06
N ASP A 207 2.63 -0.59 0.68
CA ASP A 207 2.88 0.09 1.96
C ASP A 207 3.15 -0.90 3.12
N LYS A 208 2.76 -2.18 2.96
CA LYS A 208 3.05 -3.30 3.88
C LYS A 208 4.51 -3.75 3.80
N TYR A 209 4.99 -4.38 4.87
CA TYR A 209 6.35 -4.95 4.93
C TYR A 209 6.60 -5.95 3.79
N GLN A 210 7.87 -6.08 3.35
CA GLN A 210 8.25 -7.09 2.35
C GLN A 210 8.71 -8.42 2.96
N HIS A 211 9.29 -8.36 4.14
CA HIS A 211 9.82 -9.49 4.90
C HIS A 211 9.37 -9.45 6.36
N GLY A 212 9.31 -8.27 6.99
CA GLY A 212 8.79 -8.09 8.34
C GLY A 212 9.47 -6.97 9.13
N PRO A 213 8.87 -6.56 10.27
CA PRO A 213 9.33 -5.42 11.06
C PRO A 213 10.69 -5.63 11.73
N GLN A 214 11.23 -6.86 11.78
CA GLN A 214 12.55 -7.11 12.39
C GLN A 214 13.70 -6.58 11.53
N LEU A 215 13.50 -6.43 10.22
CA LEU A 215 14.56 -6.14 9.24
C LEU A 215 14.24 -4.91 8.38
N GLU A 216 13.14 -4.22 8.66
CA GLU A 216 12.64 -3.08 7.88
C GLU A 216 12.28 -1.91 8.78
N THR A 217 12.35 -0.70 8.22
CA THR A 217 11.76 0.48 8.86
C THR A 217 10.24 0.35 8.90
N THR A 218 9.61 1.04 9.86
CA THR A 218 8.16 1.00 10.09
C THR A 218 7.38 1.13 8.78
N SER A 219 6.43 0.20 8.61
CA SER A 219 5.55 0.05 7.46
C SER A 219 4.16 -0.35 7.95
N MET A 220 3.16 -0.33 7.07
CA MET A 220 1.82 -0.80 7.41
C MET A 220 1.85 -2.27 7.83
N SER A 221 0.93 -2.67 8.72
CA SER A 221 0.85 -4.04 9.22
C SER A 221 0.58 -5.05 8.09
N GLY A 222 1.19 -6.23 8.19
CA GLY A 222 1.10 -7.29 7.18
C GLY A 222 2.38 -7.42 6.36
N ILE A 223 2.51 -8.52 5.62
CA ILE A 223 3.68 -8.81 4.79
C ILE A 223 3.21 -9.15 3.38
N ILE A 224 3.69 -8.39 2.39
CA ILE A 224 3.52 -8.66 0.97
C ILE A 224 4.91 -8.80 0.39
N SER A 225 5.38 -10.05 0.25
CA SER A 225 6.67 -10.33 -0.39
C SER A 225 6.60 -10.16 -1.91
N LEU A 226 7.76 -10.13 -2.57
CA LEU A 226 7.84 -10.21 -4.04
C LEU A 226 7.10 -11.43 -4.59
N ASP A 227 7.24 -12.57 -3.90
CA ASP A 227 6.61 -13.83 -4.30
C ASP A 227 5.10 -13.75 -4.13
N THR A 228 4.62 -13.19 -3.02
CA THR A 228 3.19 -12.96 -2.77
C THR A 228 2.59 -12.14 -3.90
N ALA A 229 3.19 -10.99 -4.23
CA ALA A 229 2.72 -10.12 -5.31
C ALA A 229 2.70 -10.84 -6.67
N TYR A 230 3.77 -11.56 -7.03
CA TYR A 230 3.84 -12.31 -8.29
C TYR A 230 2.84 -13.46 -8.36
N MET A 231 2.53 -14.10 -7.23
CA MET A 231 1.60 -15.22 -7.19
C MET A 231 0.13 -14.80 -7.31
N PHE A 232 -0.21 -13.51 -7.23
CA PHE A 232 -1.59 -13.01 -7.39
C PHE A 232 -2.26 -13.47 -8.69
N ASN A 233 -3.27 -14.32 -8.59
CA ASN A 233 -3.99 -14.84 -9.76
C ASN A 233 -5.10 -13.87 -10.20
N ILE A 234 -4.97 -13.33 -11.41
CA ILE A 234 -5.97 -12.43 -12.02
C ILE A 234 -7.25 -13.20 -12.40
N GLY A 235 -7.19 -14.53 -12.47
CA GLY A 235 -8.31 -15.38 -12.87
C GLY A 235 -8.37 -15.58 -14.38
N SER A 236 -9.48 -16.13 -14.87
CA SER A 236 -9.73 -16.23 -16.31
C SER A 236 -9.96 -14.84 -16.90
N GLN A 237 -9.34 -14.55 -18.04
CA GLN A 237 -9.51 -13.26 -18.71
C GLN A 237 -10.98 -13.05 -19.13
N SER A 238 -11.70 -12.30 -18.30
CA SER A 238 -13.04 -11.78 -18.56
C SER A 238 -12.91 -10.38 -19.15
N THR A 239 -13.79 -10.01 -20.09
CA THR A 239 -13.86 -8.64 -20.62
C THR A 239 -14.24 -7.60 -19.55
N SER A 240 -14.72 -8.05 -18.39
CA SER A 240 -14.98 -7.20 -17.22
C SER A 240 -13.72 -6.85 -16.43
N ILE A 241 -12.61 -7.59 -16.58
CA ILE A 241 -11.36 -7.27 -15.88
C ILE A 241 -10.55 -6.31 -16.77
N LEU A 242 -10.33 -5.08 -16.30
CA LEU A 242 -9.62 -4.06 -17.07
C LEU A 242 -8.11 -4.08 -16.86
N GLY A 243 -7.64 -4.59 -15.72
CA GLY A 243 -6.22 -4.64 -15.39
C GLY A 243 -5.98 -4.86 -13.90
N ILE A 244 -4.73 -4.65 -13.50
CA ILE A 244 -4.28 -4.73 -12.11
C ILE A 244 -3.58 -3.45 -11.69
N GLN A 245 -3.58 -3.17 -10.39
CA GLN A 245 -2.92 -2.01 -9.82
C GLN A 245 -2.19 -2.40 -8.52
N GLY A 246 -0.93 -1.97 -8.41
CA GLY A 246 -0.18 -1.99 -7.16
C GLY A 246 -0.29 -0.63 -6.47
N CYS A 247 -0.73 -0.61 -5.21
CA CYS A 247 -0.99 0.61 -4.45
C CYS A 247 0.14 0.88 -3.46
N LEU A 248 0.52 2.15 -3.31
CA LEU A 248 1.43 2.61 -2.24
C LEU A 248 0.74 3.71 -1.43
N TRP A 249 0.21 3.34 -0.27
CA TRP A 249 -0.24 4.28 0.76
C TRP A 249 0.97 4.83 1.54
N THR A 250 0.86 6.06 2.07
CA THR A 250 2.04 6.86 2.47
C THR A 250 2.11 7.26 3.94
N GLU A 251 1.31 6.65 4.82
CA GLU A 251 1.29 6.89 6.26
C GLU A 251 2.66 6.71 6.92
N HIS A 252 3.44 5.76 6.41
CA HIS A 252 4.80 5.44 6.86
C HIS A 252 5.87 5.65 5.76
N VAL A 253 5.59 6.49 4.76
CA VAL A 253 6.47 6.76 3.63
C VAL A 253 6.83 8.25 3.59
N PRO A 254 7.78 8.71 4.43
CA PRO A 254 8.05 10.14 4.60
C PRO A 254 8.87 10.77 3.47
N ASN A 255 9.45 9.97 2.57
CA ASN A 255 10.31 10.46 1.49
C ASN A 255 10.38 9.47 0.32
N ALA A 256 10.94 9.96 -0.81
CA ALA A 256 11.08 9.19 -2.03
C ALA A 256 11.95 7.93 -1.87
N GLN A 257 12.97 7.95 -1.01
CA GLN A 257 13.81 6.76 -0.79
C GLN A 257 13.01 5.61 -0.19
N LYS A 258 12.18 5.89 0.83
CA LYS A 258 11.27 4.89 1.40
C LYS A 258 10.21 4.45 0.37
N ALA A 259 9.71 5.35 -0.46
CA ALA A 259 8.76 5.01 -1.52
C ALA A 259 9.35 4.00 -2.52
N PHE A 260 10.58 4.25 -3.01
CA PHE A 260 11.26 3.30 -3.88
C PHE A 260 11.53 1.96 -3.20
N THR A 261 11.91 1.98 -1.91
CA THR A 261 12.11 0.73 -1.16
C THR A 261 10.82 -0.07 -1.07
N GLN A 262 9.69 0.59 -0.88
CA GLN A 262 8.40 -0.09 -0.82
C GLN A 262 7.94 -0.62 -2.18
N LEU A 263 8.11 0.16 -3.24
CA LEU A 263 7.67 -0.23 -4.58
C LEU A 263 8.57 -1.32 -5.18
N LEU A 264 9.89 -1.21 -5.02
CA LEU A 264 10.86 -2.07 -5.70
C LEU A 264 11.36 -3.18 -4.75
N PRO A 265 11.37 -4.45 -5.20
CA PRO A 265 11.14 -4.90 -6.58
C PRO A 265 9.68 -5.28 -6.92
N ARG A 266 8.72 -5.20 -5.98
CA ARG A 266 7.34 -5.71 -6.16
C ARG A 266 6.59 -5.13 -7.35
N MET A 267 6.87 -3.87 -7.73
CA MET A 267 6.31 -3.23 -8.92
C MET A 267 6.62 -4.00 -10.21
N LEU A 268 7.73 -4.74 -10.27
CA LEU A 268 8.06 -5.61 -11.41
C LEU A 268 7.10 -6.80 -11.52
N ALA A 269 6.53 -7.27 -10.40
CA ALA A 269 5.50 -8.31 -10.43
C ALA A 269 4.20 -7.78 -11.03
N VAL A 270 3.82 -6.54 -10.72
CA VAL A 270 2.65 -5.88 -11.34
C VAL A 270 2.86 -5.73 -12.84
N ALA A 271 4.04 -5.27 -13.27
CA ALA A 271 4.36 -5.14 -14.70
C ALA A 271 4.31 -6.49 -15.43
N GLU A 272 4.88 -7.54 -14.85
CA GLU A 272 4.86 -8.90 -15.43
C GLU A 272 3.44 -9.47 -15.52
N LEU A 273 2.63 -9.30 -14.47
CA LEU A 273 1.27 -9.82 -14.42
C LEU A 273 0.31 -9.05 -15.34
N GLY A 274 0.44 -7.72 -15.39
CA GLY A 274 -0.38 -6.87 -16.26
C GLY A 274 -0.04 -6.99 -17.74
N TRP A 275 1.22 -7.33 -18.08
CA TRP A 275 1.66 -7.46 -19.47
C TRP A 275 1.63 -8.88 -20.01
N HIS A 276 2.30 -9.83 -19.33
CA HIS A 276 2.51 -11.18 -19.84
C HIS A 276 1.39 -12.16 -19.46
N HIS A 277 0.79 -11.97 -18.27
CA HIS A 277 -0.24 -12.85 -17.71
C HIS A 277 0.05 -14.35 -17.91
N PRO A 278 1.14 -14.87 -17.32
CA PRO A 278 1.61 -16.23 -17.60
C PRO A 278 0.58 -17.29 -17.20
N ALA A 279 0.27 -18.22 -18.11
CA ALA A 279 -0.61 -19.37 -17.82
C ALA A 279 -0.04 -20.27 -16.71
N THR A 280 1.28 -20.37 -16.63
CA THR A 280 2.00 -21.06 -15.57
C THR A 280 3.02 -20.13 -14.93
N LYS A 281 2.88 -19.88 -13.63
CA LYS A 281 3.80 -19.02 -12.87
C LYS A 281 5.02 -19.79 -12.41
N LEU A 282 6.20 -19.40 -12.88
CA LEU A 282 7.49 -20.01 -12.52
C LEU A 282 8.30 -19.03 -11.67
N LEU A 283 8.11 -19.11 -10.36
CA LEU A 283 8.73 -18.20 -9.40
C LEU A 283 10.27 -18.13 -9.51
N PRO A 284 11.04 -19.24 -9.64
CA PRO A 284 12.48 -19.16 -9.81
C PRO A 284 12.91 -18.38 -11.07
N ALA A 285 12.20 -18.58 -12.18
CA ALA A 285 12.47 -17.87 -13.43
C ALA A 285 12.15 -16.38 -13.31
N PHE A 286 11.03 -16.03 -12.66
CA PHE A 286 10.68 -14.64 -12.37
C PHE A 286 11.72 -13.97 -11.47
N ARG A 287 12.13 -14.61 -10.37
CA ARG A 287 13.19 -14.09 -9.49
C ARG A 287 14.50 -13.86 -10.25
N GLN A 288 14.90 -14.77 -11.14
CA GLN A 288 16.09 -14.58 -11.97
C GLN A 288 15.97 -13.36 -12.89
N LYS A 289 14.79 -13.08 -13.46
CA LYS A 289 14.54 -11.86 -14.24
C LYS A 289 14.67 -10.62 -13.35
N VAL A 290 14.02 -10.61 -12.19
CA VAL A 290 14.09 -9.51 -11.21
C VAL A 290 15.52 -9.23 -10.78
N SER A 291 16.33 -10.26 -10.47
CA SER A 291 17.75 -10.11 -10.11
C SER A 291 18.57 -9.36 -11.16
N LYS A 292 18.25 -9.52 -12.46
CA LYS A 292 18.93 -8.78 -13.54
C LYS A 292 18.59 -7.29 -13.54
N HIS A 293 17.40 -6.90 -13.07
CA HIS A 293 16.99 -5.50 -13.00
C HIS A 293 17.62 -4.73 -11.84
N PHE A 294 18.05 -5.40 -10.76
CA PHE A 294 18.68 -4.74 -9.61
C PHE A 294 19.91 -3.92 -10.00
N GLY A 295 20.77 -4.43 -10.88
CA GLY A 295 21.96 -3.69 -11.33
C GLY A 295 21.61 -2.38 -12.03
N MET A 296 20.60 -2.42 -12.91
CA MET A 296 20.08 -1.23 -13.61
C MET A 296 19.44 -0.24 -12.63
N LEU A 297 18.54 -0.71 -11.76
CA LEU A 297 17.84 0.14 -10.79
C LEU A 297 18.81 0.82 -9.81
N ASN A 298 19.84 0.10 -9.37
CA ASN A 298 20.89 0.65 -8.53
C ASN A 298 21.73 1.71 -9.27
N THR A 299 22.04 1.50 -10.56
CA THR A 299 22.77 2.48 -11.38
C THR A 299 21.96 3.77 -11.59
N LEU A 300 20.62 3.66 -11.63
CA LEU A 300 19.71 4.80 -11.70
C LEU A 300 19.49 5.50 -10.34
N GLY A 301 20.08 4.98 -9.25
CA GLY A 301 19.99 5.56 -7.92
C GLY A 301 18.72 5.23 -7.14
N TYR A 302 17.95 4.22 -7.56
CA TYR A 302 16.73 3.80 -6.86
C TYR A 302 17.04 2.85 -5.71
N ASN A 303 16.52 3.16 -4.52
CA ASN A 303 16.67 2.32 -3.35
C ASN A 303 15.73 1.12 -3.42
N CYS A 304 16.24 -0.04 -3.83
CA CYS A 304 15.47 -1.28 -3.89
C CYS A 304 15.51 -2.01 -2.55
N PHE A 305 14.40 -2.64 -2.15
CA PHE A 305 14.46 -3.59 -1.05
C PHE A 305 15.28 -4.82 -1.45
N ILE A 306 16.25 -5.18 -0.60
CA ILE A 306 17.08 -6.36 -0.78
C ILE A 306 16.63 -7.37 0.27
N GLU A 307 16.08 -8.49 -0.20
CA GLU A 307 15.64 -9.57 0.68
C GLU A 307 16.85 -10.13 1.45
N PRO A 308 16.79 -10.22 2.78
CA PRO A 308 17.87 -10.79 3.57
C PRO A 308 18.05 -12.27 3.24
N PRO A 309 19.29 -12.79 3.24
CA PRO A 309 19.53 -14.19 2.97
C PRO A 309 18.79 -15.07 4.00
N VAL A 310 18.13 -16.12 3.53
CA VAL A 310 17.50 -17.12 4.39
C VAL A 310 18.60 -17.85 5.15
N VAL A 311 18.80 -17.50 6.42
CA VAL A 311 19.67 -18.24 7.32
C VAL A 311 18.87 -19.44 7.83
N TYR A 312 19.04 -20.59 7.17
CA TYR A 312 18.58 -21.84 7.78
C TYR A 312 19.33 -22.02 9.09
N PRO A 313 18.63 -22.18 10.24
CA PRO A 313 19.31 -22.72 11.40
C PRO A 313 19.82 -24.09 10.98
N LEU A 314 21.14 -24.27 11.03
CA LEU A 314 21.73 -25.61 11.04
C LEU A 314 21.09 -26.32 12.23
N ILE A 315 20.05 -27.11 11.99
CA ILE A 315 19.66 -28.17 12.91
C ILE A 315 20.89 -29.07 12.92
N THR A 316 21.68 -28.95 13.98
CA THR A 316 22.74 -29.89 14.27
C THR A 316 22.10 -31.23 14.61
N ASP A 317 21.69 -31.98 13.57
CA ASP A 317 21.53 -33.42 13.67
C ASP A 317 22.92 -34.04 13.74
N PHE A 318 23.58 -33.81 14.87
CA PHE A 318 24.88 -34.37 15.21
C PHE A 318 24.73 -35.80 15.76
N PHE A 319 23.78 -36.59 15.27
CA PHE A 319 23.67 -38.02 15.61
C PHE A 319 22.95 -38.80 14.49
N ARG A 320 23.64 -39.06 13.38
CA ARG A 320 23.38 -40.26 12.54
C ARG A 320 24.45 -40.43 11.46
N CYS A 321 25.69 -40.70 11.88
CA CYS A 321 26.70 -41.36 11.05
C CYS A 321 27.59 -42.21 11.96
N CYS A 322 27.05 -43.33 12.46
CA CYS A 322 27.88 -44.43 12.91
C CYS A 322 27.11 -45.74 12.66
N PRO A 323 27.51 -46.56 11.67
CA PRO A 323 27.04 -47.93 11.59
C PRO A 323 27.88 -48.74 12.60
N TYR A 324 27.25 -49.38 13.59
CA TYR A 324 27.56 -50.72 14.13
C TYR A 324 27.01 -50.93 15.57
N ARG A 325 26.21 -52.01 15.68
CA ARG A 325 25.97 -52.95 16.82
C ARG A 325 25.17 -52.54 18.08
N ASN A 326 23.98 -53.16 18.18
CA ASN A 326 23.48 -54.05 19.26
C ASN A 326 23.75 -53.68 20.74
N THR A 327 22.72 -53.36 21.55
CA THR A 327 21.88 -54.27 22.39
C THR A 327 21.05 -53.50 23.45
N GLN A 328 19.71 -53.57 23.37
CA GLN A 328 18.64 -53.47 24.42
C GLN A 328 18.59 -52.31 25.47
N PRO A 329 17.46 -52.12 26.22
CA PRO A 329 16.12 -51.74 25.76
C PRO A 329 15.60 -50.43 26.42
N LEU A 330 14.46 -49.96 25.91
CA LEU A 330 13.70 -48.76 26.34
C LEU A 330 13.56 -48.58 27.87
N GLY A 331 13.86 -47.38 28.36
CA GLY A 331 13.61 -46.97 29.75
C GLY A 331 13.47 -45.45 29.91
N GLN A 332 12.24 -45.02 30.21
CA GLN A 332 11.81 -43.83 30.95
C GLN A 332 12.13 -42.42 30.43
N TRP A 333 11.04 -41.72 30.10
CA TRP A 333 10.93 -40.27 29.97
C TRP A 333 11.11 -39.60 31.33
N HIS A 334 11.97 -38.59 31.42
CA HIS A 334 11.92 -37.58 32.48
C HIS A 334 11.94 -36.17 31.88
N HIS A 335 10.96 -35.39 32.32
CA HIS A 335 10.80 -33.96 32.07
C HIS A 335 12.03 -33.16 32.50
N PHE A 336 12.48 -32.22 31.66
CA PHE A 336 13.19 -31.03 32.09
C PHE A 336 12.61 -29.78 31.40
N LEU A 337 12.12 -28.86 32.24
CA LEU A 337 11.75 -27.48 31.91
C LEU A 337 13.00 -26.62 31.62
N PRO A 338 12.87 -25.46 30.95
CA PRO A 338 13.98 -24.81 30.26
C PRO A 338 14.82 -23.93 31.19
N VAL A 339 16.14 -23.97 31.01
CA VAL A 339 17.06 -22.99 31.60
C VAL A 339 17.60 -22.09 30.49
N ALA A 340 17.46 -20.79 30.72
CA ALA A 340 17.81 -19.71 29.83
C ALA A 340 19.33 -19.57 29.60
N GLY A 341 19.68 -19.11 28.40
CA GLY A 341 20.97 -18.47 28.10
C GLY A 341 21.90 -19.32 27.24
N HIS A 342 21.82 -19.18 25.91
CA HIS A 342 22.88 -19.63 25.00
C HIS A 342 23.27 -18.49 24.06
N ARG A 343 24.53 -18.05 24.16
CA ARG A 343 25.22 -17.26 23.12
C ARG A 343 25.34 -18.15 21.89
N ARG A 344 24.83 -17.71 20.74
CA ARG A 344 25.01 -18.41 19.46
C ARG A 344 26.41 -18.11 18.91
N ILE A 345 27.21 -19.15 18.73
CA ILE A 345 28.44 -19.11 17.93
C ILE A 345 28.04 -19.44 16.50
N TYR A 346 28.38 -18.56 15.55
CA TYR A 346 28.12 -18.76 14.12
C TYR A 346 29.36 -19.39 13.48
N GLY A 347 29.23 -20.61 12.95
CA GLY A 347 30.27 -21.28 12.17
C GLY A 347 29.90 -21.32 10.69
N VAL A 348 30.86 -21.00 9.82
CA VAL A 348 30.74 -21.17 8.36
C VAL A 348 31.10 -22.61 8.03
N CYS A 349 30.21 -23.35 7.35
CA CYS A 349 30.45 -24.72 6.92
C CYS A 349 30.92 -24.75 5.45
N PRO A 350 32.16 -25.16 5.13
CA PRO A 350 32.59 -25.38 3.76
C PRO A 350 32.27 -26.83 3.36
N ALA A 351 31.12 -27.06 2.73
CA ALA A 351 30.84 -28.33 2.06
C ALA A 351 31.08 -28.16 0.55
N LEU A 352 32.32 -28.39 0.11
CA LEU A 352 32.64 -28.72 -1.28
C LEU A 352 33.12 -30.17 -1.35
N CYS A 353 32.54 -30.90 -2.30
CA CYS A 353 32.78 -32.32 -2.61
C CYS A 353 34.27 -32.69 -2.72
N PRO A 354 34.66 -33.94 -2.36
CA PRO A 354 36.02 -34.40 -2.56
C PRO A 354 36.18 -34.89 -4.01
N ASN A 355 36.95 -34.15 -4.80
CA ASN A 355 37.82 -34.71 -5.83
C ASN A 355 38.72 -33.61 -6.38
N GLN A 356 39.85 -33.36 -5.71
CA GLN A 356 41.17 -33.19 -6.30
C GLN A 356 42.18 -32.79 -5.21
N GLN A 357 43.37 -33.35 -5.33
CA GLN A 357 44.47 -33.27 -4.37
C GLN A 357 45.10 -31.87 -4.32
N GLN A 358 45.49 -31.43 -3.11
CA GLN A 358 46.62 -30.55 -2.70
C GLN A 358 46.28 -29.29 -1.88
N PRO A 359 47.18 -28.87 -0.96
CA PRO A 359 46.83 -28.10 0.23
C PRO A 359 47.04 -26.58 0.08
N VAL A 360 46.10 -25.79 0.59
CA VAL A 360 46.24 -24.33 0.75
C VAL A 360 46.68 -24.01 2.18
N ARG A 361 47.86 -23.38 2.30
CA ARG A 361 48.37 -22.75 3.52
C ARG A 361 47.79 -21.35 3.70
N ASP A 362 47.44 -21.06 4.95
CA ASP A 362 47.51 -19.77 5.67
C ASP A 362 46.85 -18.51 5.08
N LEU A 363 45.77 -18.06 5.74
CA LEU A 363 45.45 -16.64 5.92
C LEU A 363 44.64 -16.46 7.22
N HIS A 364 45.36 -16.31 8.33
CA HIS A 364 44.84 -15.76 9.59
C HIS A 364 45.71 -14.55 9.96
N ARG A 365 45.16 -13.34 9.87
CA ARG A 365 45.53 -12.17 10.69
C ARG A 365 44.57 -11.02 10.44
N PHE A 366 44.46 -10.17 11.45
CA PHE A 366 43.57 -9.00 11.62
C PHE A 366 42.24 -9.31 12.29
N TRP A 367 42.18 -9.08 13.60
CA TRP A 367 41.32 -8.08 14.24
C TRP A 367 41.59 -8.11 15.76
N GLU A 368 42.60 -7.36 16.22
CA GLU A 368 42.67 -6.83 17.59
C GLU A 368 43.50 -5.55 17.54
N GLN A 369 42.95 -4.42 18.00
CA GLN A 369 43.59 -3.50 18.96
C GLN A 369 42.68 -2.27 19.27
N PRO A 370 42.85 -1.63 20.44
CA PRO A 370 41.81 -0.90 21.15
C PRO A 370 41.89 0.64 21.03
N ALA A 371 40.85 1.31 21.52
CA ALA A 371 40.73 2.77 21.61
C ALA A 371 41.76 3.41 22.56
N GLN A 372 42.34 4.56 22.18
CA GLN A 372 42.75 5.64 23.09
C GLN A 372 43.06 6.97 22.35
N HIS A 373 42.78 8.07 23.08
CA HIS A 373 42.85 9.51 22.81
C HIS A 373 44.04 10.12 22.04
N ARG A 374 43.77 11.20 21.27
CA ARG A 374 44.39 12.56 21.33
C ARG A 374 43.72 13.52 20.31
N GLN A 375 43.06 14.58 20.77
CA GLN A 375 43.51 16.00 20.82
C GLN A 375 43.65 16.73 19.47
N GLN A 376 42.81 17.78 19.36
CA GLN A 376 43.00 19.11 18.74
C GLN A 376 44.12 19.31 17.69
N ASN A 377 43.74 19.83 16.51
CA ASN A 377 44.14 21.17 16.09
C ASN A 377 43.28 21.70 14.92
N THR A 378 42.95 22.98 15.05
CA THR A 378 42.44 23.95 14.08
C THR A 378 43.30 24.05 12.82
N ILE A 379 42.68 24.24 11.65
CA ILE A 379 42.50 25.52 10.91
C ILE A 379 41.28 25.34 9.99
#